data_AF-A0A975XKA6-F1
#
_entry.id   AF-A0A975XKA6-F1
#
_cell.length_a   1.000
_cell.length_b   1.000
_cell.length_c   1.000
_cell.angle_alpha   90.00
_cell.angle_beta   90.00
_cell.angle_gamma   90.00
#
_symmetry.space_group_name_H-M   'P 1'
#
loop_
_entity.id
_entity.type
_entity.pdbx_description
1 polymer ?
#
loop_
_entity_poly.entity_id
_entity_poly.type
_entity_poly.pdbx_seq_one_letter_code
_entity_poly.pdbx_strand_id
1 'polypeptide(L)'
;MIKDVEVVPYRDAGASGHGTAATTARPTARPATTPGSAPALVANNGIKVFGERHLVPVRQRVRHGATPGLVTALQAEPTHEGRSAVMQSAIRAIGFDWLGYATAAHVGGQLQPRTFFESYSPPGWRERYFRERYYEIDPRTPQPGTFCLPTVWDADDLAQTPLGNVPPLRRRRFLEDLRDAGVRSGIFLNLPMPGNSEFVLISFMSGIESRRWIGDSVVGQALAMGLALHEFLTCHVEIPAFAGRHREGLSDVQRDILACLAQGLSDKEIARRMDMSIFNVDYHMRRLRSHFGVRNRVQLASAATLLRPPGAPLSVDRGKDAAGVIAA
;
A
#
# COMPACT_ATOMS: atom_id res chain seq x y z
N MET A 1 35.33 39.47 -36.25
CA MET A 1 34.30 40.47 -36.58
C MET A 1 33.17 39.75 -37.29
N ILE A 2 32.13 39.39 -36.54
CA ILE A 2 30.95 38.68 -37.04
C ILE A 2 29.98 39.76 -37.52
N LYS A 3 29.58 39.69 -38.80
CA LYS A 3 28.63 40.61 -39.42
C LYS A 3 27.20 40.11 -39.23
N ASP A 4 26.33 41.10 -39.04
CA ASP A 4 24.92 41.09 -38.68
C ASP A 4 24.01 40.28 -39.61
N VAL A 5 22.98 39.68 -39.01
CA VAL A 5 21.84 39.05 -39.69
C VAL A 5 20.68 40.03 -39.71
N GLU A 6 20.18 40.27 -40.91
CA GLU A 6 19.15 41.21 -41.31
C GLU A 6 17.74 40.65 -41.01
N VAL A 7 16.89 41.49 -40.40
CA VAL A 7 15.48 41.22 -40.12
C VAL A 7 14.64 41.75 -41.29
N VAL A 8 13.81 40.91 -41.89
CA VAL A 8 12.78 41.33 -42.86
C VAL A 8 11.40 40.89 -42.37
N PRO A 9 10.41 41.80 -42.28
CA PRO A 9 9.05 41.51 -41.84
C PRO A 9 8.15 41.15 -43.02
N TYR A 10 7.09 40.36 -42.78
CA TYR A 10 6.03 40.16 -43.77
C TYR A 10 4.64 40.49 -43.21
N ARG A 11 3.89 41.17 -44.06
CA ARG A 11 2.66 41.96 -43.84
C ARG A 11 1.38 41.13 -43.85
N ASP A 12 0.42 41.65 -43.10
CA ASP A 12 -1.02 41.40 -43.24
C ASP A 12 -1.58 41.94 -44.56
N ALA A 13 -2.55 41.21 -45.12
CA ALA A 13 -3.62 41.74 -45.96
C ALA A 13 -4.81 40.78 -45.93
N GLY A 14 -5.93 41.22 -45.34
CA GLY A 14 -7.21 40.52 -45.41
C GLY A 14 -8.01 40.84 -46.67
N ALA A 15 -9.09 40.07 -46.91
CA ALA A 15 -10.47 40.58 -46.96
C ALA A 15 -11.46 39.50 -47.43
N SER A 16 -12.67 39.55 -46.85
CA SER A 16 -13.98 39.14 -47.40
C SER A 16 -14.22 37.62 -47.62
N GLY A 17 -15.14 36.91 -46.96
CA GLY A 17 -16.43 37.26 -46.36
C GLY A 17 -17.55 36.62 -47.21
N HIS A 18 -18.23 35.59 -46.71
CA HIS A 18 -19.58 35.16 -47.08
C HIS A 18 -20.16 34.33 -45.92
N GLY A 19 -21.30 34.80 -45.38
CA GLY A 19 -21.92 34.26 -44.19
C GLY A 19 -22.78 33.02 -44.43
N THR A 20 -23.03 32.29 -43.35
CA THR A 20 -24.23 31.48 -43.16
C THR A 20 -24.53 31.39 -41.67
N ALA A 21 -25.82 31.52 -41.35
CA ALA A 21 -26.37 31.78 -40.03
C ALA A 21 -26.08 30.66 -39.00
N ALA A 22 -25.68 31.05 -37.79
CA ALA A 22 -25.63 30.19 -36.63
C ALA A 22 -26.62 30.68 -35.56
N THR A 23 -27.67 29.88 -35.37
CA THR A 23 -28.70 30.02 -34.34
C THR A 23 -28.09 30.00 -32.94
N THR A 24 -28.44 31.00 -32.14
CA THR A 24 -28.12 31.16 -30.72
C THR A 24 -28.75 30.03 -29.89
N ALA A 25 -27.92 29.08 -29.43
CA ALA A 25 -28.29 28.09 -28.43
C ALA A 25 -27.65 28.44 -27.07
N ARG A 26 -28.51 28.59 -26.05
CA ARG A 26 -28.18 28.80 -24.63
C ARG A 26 -27.18 27.74 -24.12
N PRO A 27 -26.24 28.08 -23.21
CA PRO A 27 -25.38 27.07 -22.61
C PRO A 27 -26.20 26.20 -21.65
N THR A 28 -26.43 24.95 -22.02
CA THR A 28 -26.94 23.91 -21.11
C THR A 28 -25.86 23.57 -20.10
N ALA A 29 -26.14 23.80 -18.82
CA ALA A 29 -25.29 23.40 -17.71
C ALA A 29 -24.96 21.89 -17.81
N ARG A 30 -23.65 21.55 -17.82
CA ARG A 30 -23.18 20.17 -17.63
C ARG A 30 -23.66 19.68 -16.26
N PRO A 31 -24.25 18.48 -16.16
CA PRO A 31 -24.55 17.90 -14.87
C PRO A 31 -23.23 17.69 -14.10
N ALA A 32 -23.22 18.13 -12.85
CA ALA A 32 -22.12 17.94 -11.93
C ALA A 32 -21.78 16.44 -11.87
N THR A 33 -20.57 16.09 -12.28
CA THR A 33 -20.00 14.75 -12.09
C THR A 33 -19.88 14.48 -10.60
N THR A 34 -20.69 13.54 -10.11
CA THR A 34 -20.55 12.88 -8.82
C THR A 34 -19.10 12.45 -8.60
N PRO A 35 -18.53 12.55 -7.37
CA PRO A 35 -17.16 12.10 -7.11
C PRO A 35 -17.03 10.63 -7.50
N GLY A 36 -16.08 10.34 -8.39
CA GLY A 36 -15.88 9.04 -9.00
C GLY A 36 -15.73 7.94 -7.94
N SER A 37 -16.47 6.86 -8.14
CA SER A 37 -16.24 5.57 -7.49
C SER A 37 -14.77 5.18 -7.68
N ALA A 38 -14.09 4.85 -6.57
CA ALA A 38 -12.70 4.39 -6.61
C ALA A 38 -12.59 3.18 -7.57
N PRO A 39 -11.56 3.14 -8.44
CA PRO A 39 -11.43 2.04 -9.41
C PRO A 39 -11.35 0.69 -8.69
N ALA A 40 -12.06 -0.30 -9.24
CA ALA A 40 -12.19 -1.62 -8.64
C ALA A 40 -10.82 -2.30 -8.50
N LEU A 41 -10.59 -2.86 -7.32
CA LEU A 41 -9.40 -3.66 -7.02
C LEU A 41 -9.42 -4.95 -7.84
N VAL A 42 -8.32 -5.27 -8.54
CA VAL A 42 -8.21 -6.56 -9.23
C VAL A 42 -7.74 -7.61 -8.23
N ALA A 43 -8.60 -8.58 -7.93
CA ALA A 43 -8.23 -9.76 -7.16
C ALA A 43 -7.73 -10.84 -8.12
N ASN A 44 -6.43 -11.15 -8.09
CA ASN A 44 -5.88 -12.30 -8.83
C ASN A 44 -5.50 -13.39 -7.82
N ASN A 45 -6.19 -14.53 -7.84
CA ASN A 45 -5.99 -15.63 -6.89
C ASN A 45 -6.05 -15.20 -5.40
N GLY A 46 -6.92 -14.24 -5.06
CA GLY A 46 -7.05 -13.70 -3.70
C GLY A 46 -6.04 -12.60 -3.33
N ILE A 47 -5.12 -12.27 -4.23
CA ILE A 47 -4.15 -11.18 -4.06
C ILE A 47 -4.77 -9.89 -4.58
N LYS A 48 -4.84 -8.89 -3.71
CA LYS A 48 -5.39 -7.57 -4.00
C LYS A 48 -4.33 -6.70 -4.69
N VAL A 49 -4.60 -6.22 -5.91
CA VAL A 49 -3.65 -5.37 -6.64
C VAL A 49 -4.10 -3.92 -6.59
N PHE A 50 -3.17 -3.01 -6.26
CA PHE A 50 -3.41 -1.58 -6.24
C PHE A 50 -2.21 -0.82 -6.81
N GLY A 51 -2.36 0.49 -6.94
CA GLY A 51 -1.48 1.39 -7.68
C GLY A 51 -1.81 2.83 -7.32
N GLU A 52 -1.04 3.78 -7.82
CA GLU A 52 -1.15 5.22 -7.53
C GLU A 52 -2.57 5.77 -7.73
N ARG A 53 -3.30 5.27 -8.73
CA ARG A 53 -4.70 5.63 -9.02
C ARG A 53 -5.70 5.23 -7.94
N HIS A 54 -5.33 4.31 -7.05
CA HIS A 54 -6.18 3.81 -5.98
C HIS A 54 -5.88 4.46 -4.62
N LEU A 55 -4.84 5.29 -4.54
CA LEU A 55 -4.45 5.96 -3.30
C LEU A 55 -5.36 7.17 -3.09
N VAL A 56 -6.04 7.22 -1.95
CA VAL A 56 -6.88 8.35 -1.56
C VAL A 56 -6.11 9.16 -0.51
N PRO A 57 -5.65 10.39 -0.82
CA PRO A 57 -4.90 11.20 0.15
C PRO A 57 -5.73 11.49 1.40
N VAL A 58 -5.20 11.20 2.57
CA VAL A 58 -5.83 11.56 3.85
C VAL A 58 -5.38 12.97 4.22
N ARG A 59 -6.32 13.91 4.35
CA ARG A 59 -5.99 15.26 4.84
C ARG A 59 -5.60 15.20 6.32
N GLN A 60 -4.28 15.26 6.54
CA GLN A 60 -3.51 15.46 7.78
C GLN A 60 -3.87 14.62 9.03
N ARG A 61 -2.87 13.86 9.49
CA ARG A 61 -2.53 13.82 10.91
C ARG A 61 -1.24 14.63 11.10
N VAL A 62 -1.27 15.63 11.99
CA VAL A 62 -0.07 16.38 12.38
C VAL A 62 0.89 15.40 13.06
N ARG A 63 2.08 15.20 12.48
CA ARG A 63 3.18 14.48 13.12
C ARG A 63 4.18 15.53 13.60
N HIS A 64 4.64 15.42 14.86
CA HIS A 64 5.76 16.21 15.36
C HIS A 64 7.06 15.50 15.01
N GLY A 65 7.75 15.97 13.96
CA GLY A 65 9.02 15.46 13.46
C GLY A 65 9.27 15.89 12.00
N ALA A 66 10.53 15.87 11.54
CA ALA A 66 10.84 16.16 10.15
C ALA A 66 10.36 15.01 9.25
N THR A 67 9.37 15.28 8.39
CA THR A 67 8.89 14.34 7.37
C THR A 67 9.99 14.14 6.32
N PRO A 68 10.31 12.90 5.90
CA PRO A 68 11.28 12.67 4.84
C PRO A 68 10.91 13.45 3.57
N GLY A 69 11.89 14.03 2.87
CA GLY A 69 11.64 14.89 1.71
C GLY A 69 10.80 14.22 0.62
N LEU A 70 10.97 12.90 0.43
CA LEU A 70 10.15 12.13 -0.51
C LEU A 70 8.67 12.04 -0.11
N VAL A 71 8.37 11.86 1.18
CA VAL A 71 6.97 11.84 1.66
C VAL A 71 6.32 13.20 1.42
N THR A 72 7.03 14.29 1.74
CA THR A 72 6.56 15.66 1.48
C THR A 72 6.28 15.89 -0.01
N ALA A 73 7.19 15.44 -0.89
CA ALA A 73 7.01 15.55 -2.33
C ALA A 73 5.79 14.77 -2.82
N LEU A 74 5.61 13.52 -2.37
CA LEU A 74 4.45 12.70 -2.73
C LEU A 74 3.12 13.28 -2.23
N GLN A 75 3.12 13.92 -1.05
CA GLN A 75 1.94 14.60 -0.51
C GLN A 75 1.60 15.89 -1.26
N ALA A 76 2.61 16.60 -1.77
CA ALA A 76 2.42 17.81 -2.54
C ALA A 76 1.81 17.53 -3.92
N GLU A 77 1.97 16.32 -4.44
CA GLU A 77 1.45 15.89 -5.75
C GLU A 77 0.00 15.40 -5.69
N PRO A 78 -0.97 16.17 -6.24
CA PRO A 78 -2.39 15.83 -6.14
C PRO A 78 -2.79 14.70 -7.10
N THR A 79 -2.09 14.57 -8.22
CA THR A 79 -2.40 13.59 -9.27
C THR A 79 -1.61 12.30 -9.09
N HIS A 80 -2.19 11.19 -9.55
CA HIS A 80 -1.52 9.90 -9.50
C HIS A 80 -0.36 9.82 -10.50
N GLU A 81 -0.45 10.55 -11.62
CA GLU A 81 0.62 10.71 -12.60
C GLU A 81 1.80 11.50 -12.02
N GLY A 82 1.54 12.59 -11.30
CA GLY A 82 2.57 13.41 -10.65
C GLY A 82 3.35 12.62 -9.60
N ARG A 83 2.66 11.91 -8.71
CA ARG A 83 3.30 10.99 -7.75
C ARG A 83 4.11 9.90 -8.45
N SER A 84 3.56 9.34 -9.53
CA SER A 84 4.27 8.32 -10.31
C SER A 84 5.58 8.86 -10.88
N ALA A 85 5.57 10.08 -11.43
CA ALA A 85 6.76 10.73 -11.98
C ALA A 85 7.81 11.01 -10.90
N VAL A 86 7.41 11.60 -9.76
CA VAL A 86 8.31 11.85 -8.61
C VAL A 86 9.00 10.56 -8.16
N MET A 87 8.22 9.49 -7.97
CA MET A 87 8.77 8.24 -7.49
C MET A 87 9.66 7.54 -8.54
N GLN A 88 9.26 7.54 -9.82
CA GLN A 88 10.09 6.98 -10.89
C GLN A 88 11.42 7.73 -11.01
N SER A 89 11.40 9.07 -10.95
CA SER A 89 12.63 9.87 -10.92
C SER A 89 13.51 9.53 -9.72
N ALA A 90 12.92 9.35 -8.53
CA ALA A 90 13.66 8.98 -7.32
C ALA A 90 14.28 7.57 -7.42
N ILE A 91 13.54 6.58 -7.94
CA ILE A 91 14.03 5.22 -8.19
C ILE A 91 15.23 5.23 -9.14
N ARG A 92 15.12 5.99 -10.24
CA ARG A 92 16.17 6.13 -11.25
C ARG A 92 17.40 6.85 -10.72
N ALA A 93 17.22 7.87 -9.88
CA ALA A 93 18.31 8.66 -9.31
C ALA A 93 19.27 7.84 -8.44
N ILE A 94 18.80 6.74 -7.86
CA ILE A 94 19.63 5.84 -7.04
C ILE A 94 20.07 4.58 -7.81
N GLY A 95 19.84 4.52 -9.13
CA GLY A 95 20.34 3.48 -10.03
C GLY A 95 19.43 2.28 -10.26
N PHE A 96 18.22 2.26 -9.69
CA PHE A 96 17.25 1.18 -9.94
C PHE A 96 16.31 1.52 -11.09
N ASP A 97 15.74 0.48 -11.69
CA ASP A 97 14.79 0.60 -12.80
C ASP A 97 13.34 0.55 -12.32
N TRP A 98 13.10 -0.26 -11.28
CA TRP A 98 11.77 -0.60 -10.78
C TRP A 98 11.75 -0.76 -9.27
N LEU A 99 10.55 -0.65 -8.70
CA LEU A 99 10.25 -0.91 -7.30
C LEU A 99 9.00 -1.78 -7.18
N GLY A 100 9.10 -2.86 -6.42
CA GLY A 100 7.97 -3.66 -5.96
C GLY A 100 7.66 -3.35 -4.49
N TYR A 101 6.39 -3.16 -4.16
CA TYR A 101 5.91 -3.10 -2.79
C TYR A 101 4.75 -4.07 -2.64
N ALA A 102 4.83 -4.97 -1.68
CA ALA A 102 3.81 -5.98 -1.44
C ALA A 102 3.61 -6.19 0.06
N THR A 103 2.48 -6.79 0.44
CA THR A 103 2.33 -7.31 1.80
C THR A 103 2.04 -8.79 1.75
N ALA A 104 2.49 -9.51 2.78
CA ALA A 104 2.32 -10.94 2.90
C ALA A 104 2.14 -11.33 4.37
N ALA A 105 1.60 -12.52 4.60
CA ALA A 105 1.57 -13.15 5.92
C ALA A 105 2.15 -14.56 5.82
N HIS A 106 2.69 -15.07 6.93
CA HIS A 106 2.98 -16.50 7.05
C HIS A 106 1.73 -17.22 7.57
N VAL A 107 1.20 -18.16 6.80
CA VAL A 107 0.04 -19.01 7.18
C VAL A 107 0.44 -20.47 7.01
N GLY A 108 0.39 -21.25 8.10
CA GLY A 108 0.81 -22.65 8.06
C GLY A 108 2.27 -22.86 7.63
N GLY A 109 3.15 -21.91 7.95
CA GLY A 109 4.56 -21.93 7.53
C GLY A 109 4.81 -21.56 6.06
N GLN A 110 3.78 -21.18 5.32
CA GLN A 110 3.88 -20.76 3.92
C GLN A 110 3.69 -19.26 3.77
N LEU A 111 4.42 -18.66 2.84
CA LEU A 111 4.25 -17.26 2.47
C LEU A 111 2.95 -17.09 1.67
N GLN A 112 2.05 -16.23 2.16
CA GLN A 112 0.82 -15.89 1.48
C GLN A 112 0.81 -14.39 1.13
N PRO A 113 1.00 -14.02 -0.15
CA PRO A 113 0.84 -12.65 -0.60
C PRO A 113 -0.59 -12.15 -0.38
N ARG A 114 -0.74 -10.91 0.08
CA ARG A 114 -2.03 -10.26 0.37
C ARG A 114 -2.29 -9.11 -0.58
N THR A 115 -1.28 -8.26 -0.76
CA THR A 115 -1.34 -7.14 -1.70
C THR A 115 -0.11 -7.00 -2.55
N PHE A 116 -0.28 -6.39 -3.72
CA PHE A 116 0.81 -5.93 -4.55
C PHE A 116 0.54 -4.52 -5.09
N PHE A 117 1.55 -3.66 -5.01
CA PHE A 117 1.55 -2.30 -5.53
C PHE A 117 2.24 -2.26 -6.89
N GLU A 118 1.47 -2.03 -7.96
CA GLU A 118 1.91 -2.29 -9.34
C GLU A 118 2.63 -1.11 -10.01
N SER A 119 2.44 0.12 -9.52
CA SER A 119 2.79 1.36 -10.23
C SER A 119 4.25 1.53 -10.62
N TYR A 120 5.17 0.84 -9.93
CA TYR A 120 6.61 0.95 -10.14
C TYR A 120 7.26 -0.37 -10.53
N SER A 121 6.45 -1.41 -10.74
CA SER A 121 6.94 -2.76 -11.03
C SER A 121 7.27 -2.93 -12.51
N PRO A 122 8.16 -3.89 -12.88
CA PRO A 122 8.43 -4.19 -14.27
C PRO A 122 7.14 -4.64 -14.98
N PRO A 123 6.85 -4.15 -16.20
CA PRO A 123 5.65 -4.55 -16.94
C PRO A 123 5.56 -6.07 -17.13
N GLY A 124 4.41 -6.66 -16.82
CA GLY A 124 4.17 -8.10 -17.00
C GLY A 124 4.84 -9.02 -15.97
N TRP A 125 5.76 -8.50 -15.14
CA TRP A 125 6.49 -9.30 -14.15
C TRP A 125 5.56 -9.81 -13.05
N ARG A 126 4.68 -8.96 -12.53
CA ARG A 126 3.70 -9.29 -11.50
C ARG A 126 2.82 -10.48 -11.90
N GLU A 127 2.25 -10.42 -13.09
CA GLU A 127 1.36 -11.44 -13.64
C GLU A 127 2.08 -12.78 -13.73
N ARG A 128 3.32 -12.77 -14.26
CA ARG A 128 4.15 -13.97 -14.35
C ARG A 128 4.51 -14.52 -12.97
N TYR A 129 4.96 -13.66 -12.05
CA TYR A 129 5.39 -14.02 -10.71
C TYR A 129 4.29 -14.72 -9.90
N PHE A 130 3.06 -14.20 -9.96
CA PHE A 130 1.95 -14.83 -9.26
C PHE A 130 1.36 -16.04 -10.01
N ARG A 131 1.34 -16.04 -11.34
CA ARG A 131 0.87 -17.19 -12.14
C ARG A 131 1.72 -18.44 -11.89
N GLU A 132 3.04 -18.29 -11.90
CA GLU A 132 3.98 -19.40 -11.67
C GLU A 132 4.23 -19.69 -10.17
N ARG A 133 3.55 -18.95 -9.28
CA ARG A 133 3.67 -19.04 -7.83
C ARG A 133 5.12 -18.91 -7.35
N TYR A 134 5.85 -17.92 -7.89
CA TYR A 134 7.25 -17.72 -7.56
C TYR A 134 7.49 -17.27 -6.12
N TYR A 135 6.49 -16.69 -5.46
CA TYR A 135 6.54 -16.38 -4.02
C TYR A 135 6.81 -17.61 -3.12
N GLU A 136 6.60 -18.84 -3.60
CA GLU A 136 6.89 -20.07 -2.85
C GLU A 136 8.36 -20.49 -2.89
N ILE A 137 9.09 -20.01 -3.89
CA ILE A 137 10.46 -20.46 -4.20
C ILE A 137 11.42 -19.28 -4.31
N ASP A 138 10.97 -18.06 -4.05
CA ASP A 138 11.79 -16.88 -4.15
C ASP A 138 12.77 -16.82 -2.97
N PRO A 139 14.09 -16.99 -3.22
CA PRO A 139 15.10 -17.08 -2.17
C PRO A 139 15.28 -15.76 -1.41
N ARG A 140 14.72 -14.65 -1.93
CA ARG A 140 14.80 -13.32 -1.30
C ARG A 140 13.76 -13.15 -0.20
N THR A 141 12.79 -14.05 -0.10
CA THR A 141 11.75 -13.97 0.92
C THR A 141 12.37 -14.10 2.31
N PRO A 142 11.99 -13.24 3.27
CA PRO A 142 12.68 -13.14 4.54
C PRO A 142 12.40 -14.34 5.42
N GLN A 143 13.43 -14.79 6.12
CA GLN A 143 13.27 -15.73 7.21
C GLN A 143 12.66 -15.02 8.43
N PRO A 144 11.94 -15.74 9.32
CA PRO A 144 11.51 -15.18 10.59
C PRO A 144 12.68 -14.51 11.32
N GLY A 145 12.51 -13.25 11.71
CA GLY A 145 13.52 -12.48 12.46
C GLY A 145 14.45 -11.59 11.62
N THR A 146 14.41 -11.62 10.29
CA THR A 146 15.27 -10.78 9.42
C THR A 146 14.65 -9.43 9.05
N PHE A 147 13.80 -8.85 9.91
CA PHE A 147 13.17 -7.56 9.63
C PHE A 147 14.19 -6.43 9.54
N CYS A 148 13.96 -5.53 8.58
CA CYS A 148 14.78 -4.34 8.33
C CYS A 148 16.22 -4.61 7.85
N LEU A 149 16.58 -5.86 7.52
CA LEU A 149 17.89 -6.20 6.97
C LEU A 149 17.81 -6.25 5.43
N PRO A 150 18.44 -5.31 4.70
CA PRO A 150 18.47 -5.35 3.25
C PRO A 150 19.35 -6.50 2.76
N THR A 151 18.83 -7.27 1.81
CA THR A 151 19.58 -8.28 1.06
C THR A 151 19.90 -7.73 -0.31
N VAL A 152 21.19 -7.53 -0.58
CA VAL A 152 21.69 -7.19 -1.92
C VAL A 152 21.92 -8.48 -2.68
N TRP A 153 21.44 -8.55 -3.93
CA TRP A 153 21.49 -9.79 -4.72
C TRP A 153 21.74 -9.50 -6.21
N ASP A 154 22.35 -10.46 -6.89
CA ASP A 154 22.26 -10.67 -8.33
C ASP A 154 21.84 -12.12 -8.65
N ALA A 155 21.72 -12.45 -9.95
CA ALA A 155 21.26 -13.77 -10.39
C ALA A 155 22.11 -14.93 -9.85
N ASP A 156 23.42 -14.72 -9.68
CA ASP A 156 24.33 -15.74 -9.14
C ASP A 156 24.06 -15.98 -7.65
N ASP A 157 23.88 -14.92 -6.86
CA ASP A 157 23.49 -15.07 -5.45
C ASP A 157 22.17 -15.87 -5.30
N LEU A 158 21.17 -15.57 -6.15
CA LEU A 158 19.88 -16.28 -6.13
C LEU A 158 20.02 -17.75 -6.55
N ALA A 159 20.89 -18.07 -7.51
CA ALA A 159 21.14 -19.44 -7.95
C ALA A 159 21.78 -20.30 -6.86
N GLN A 160 22.69 -19.70 -6.07
CA GLN A 160 23.41 -20.36 -4.99
C GLN A 160 22.62 -20.45 -3.68
N THR A 161 21.56 -19.66 -3.52
CA THR A 161 20.78 -19.65 -2.28
C THR A 161 20.01 -20.97 -2.10
N PRO A 162 20.14 -21.64 -0.93
CA PRO A 162 19.42 -22.89 -0.66
C PRO A 162 17.89 -22.68 -0.61
N LEU A 163 17.14 -23.47 -1.40
CA LEU A 163 15.67 -23.40 -1.49
C LEU A 163 14.98 -24.69 -1.02
N GLY A 164 15.63 -25.49 -0.17
CA GLY A 164 15.09 -26.78 0.28
C GLY A 164 14.75 -27.72 -0.88
N ASN A 165 13.56 -28.33 -0.85
CA ASN A 165 13.10 -29.34 -1.81
C ASN A 165 12.60 -28.77 -3.16
N VAL A 166 13.01 -27.56 -3.54
CA VAL A 166 12.61 -26.97 -4.83
C VAL A 166 13.30 -27.68 -5.99
N PRO A 167 12.56 -28.20 -6.99
CA PRO A 167 13.16 -28.86 -8.15
C PRO A 167 14.10 -27.94 -8.94
N PRO A 168 15.27 -28.43 -9.43
CA PRO A 168 16.25 -27.62 -10.16
C PRO A 168 15.66 -26.91 -11.39
N LEU A 169 14.79 -27.59 -12.14
CA LEU A 169 14.11 -27.00 -13.31
C LEU A 169 13.21 -25.82 -12.92
N ARG A 170 12.53 -25.90 -11.77
CA ARG A 170 11.65 -24.82 -11.28
C ARG A 170 12.48 -23.60 -10.87
N ARG A 171 13.63 -23.82 -10.22
CA ARG A 171 14.59 -22.75 -9.90
C ARG A 171 15.14 -22.09 -11.17
N ARG A 172 15.57 -22.89 -12.15
CA ARG A 172 16.11 -22.39 -13.41
C ARG A 172 15.08 -21.52 -14.15
N ARG A 173 13.84 -21.98 -14.25
CA ARG A 173 12.76 -21.23 -14.91
C ARG A 173 12.48 -19.89 -14.21
N PHE A 174 12.53 -19.85 -12.87
CA PHE A 174 12.41 -18.60 -12.11
C PHE A 174 13.51 -17.59 -12.45
N LEU A 175 14.77 -18.04 -12.53
CA LEU A 175 15.90 -17.18 -12.89
C LEU A 175 15.82 -16.70 -14.35
N GLU A 176 15.43 -17.58 -15.28
CA GLU A 176 15.21 -17.22 -16.69
C GLU A 176 14.08 -16.18 -16.82
N ASP A 177 12.97 -16.36 -16.11
CA ASP A 177 11.85 -15.44 -16.13
C ASP A 177 12.18 -14.06 -15.51
N LEU A 178 13.01 -14.02 -14.45
CA LEU A 178 13.55 -12.76 -13.92
C LEU A 178 14.36 -12.04 -14.99
N ARG A 179 15.25 -12.76 -15.67
CA ARG A 179 16.13 -12.22 -16.72
C ARG A 179 15.32 -11.70 -17.91
N ASP A 180 14.29 -12.43 -18.33
CA ASP A 180 13.38 -12.04 -19.40
C ASP A 180 12.54 -10.81 -19.05
N ALA A 181 12.22 -10.63 -17.76
CA ALA A 181 11.61 -9.40 -17.24
C ALA A 181 12.60 -8.22 -17.12
N GLY A 182 13.88 -8.44 -17.46
CA GLY A 182 14.94 -7.44 -17.37
C GLY A 182 15.46 -7.23 -15.94
N VAL A 183 15.09 -8.08 -14.99
CA VAL A 183 15.45 -7.96 -13.58
C VAL A 183 16.68 -8.84 -13.29
N ARG A 184 17.81 -8.21 -12.93
CA ARG A 184 19.12 -8.89 -12.87
C ARG A 184 19.86 -8.73 -11.55
N SER A 185 19.76 -7.55 -10.94
CA SER A 185 20.27 -7.28 -9.60
C SER A 185 19.29 -6.43 -8.82
N GLY A 186 19.45 -6.36 -7.49
CA GLY A 186 18.53 -5.59 -6.68
C GLY A 186 18.85 -5.55 -5.19
N ILE A 187 17.97 -4.84 -4.49
CA ILE A 187 17.87 -4.89 -3.02
C ILE A 187 16.49 -5.42 -2.68
N PHE A 188 16.44 -6.35 -1.75
CA PHE A 188 15.21 -6.85 -1.18
C PHE A 188 15.22 -6.59 0.32
N LEU A 189 14.15 -6.02 0.86
CA LEU A 189 13.99 -5.82 2.29
C LEU A 189 12.55 -6.06 2.71
N ASN A 190 12.37 -6.25 4.01
CA ASN A 190 11.09 -6.49 4.62
C ASN A 190 10.91 -5.67 5.89
N LEU A 191 9.70 -5.16 6.08
CA LEU A 191 9.33 -4.34 7.23
C LEU A 191 8.14 -4.97 7.94
N PRO A 192 8.05 -4.90 9.28
CA PRO A 192 6.85 -5.34 9.98
C PRO A 192 5.66 -4.44 9.58
N MET A 193 4.48 -5.03 9.42
CA MET A 193 3.26 -4.23 9.27
C MET A 193 2.74 -3.85 10.66
N PRO A 194 2.47 -2.57 10.94
CA PRO A 194 1.84 -2.20 12.20
C PRO A 194 0.45 -2.81 12.31
N GLY A 195 0.27 -3.62 13.35
CA GLY A 195 -1.05 -4.04 13.80
C GLY A 195 -1.72 -5.20 13.09
N ASN A 196 -0.91 -6.09 12.55
CA ASN A 196 -1.29 -7.48 12.29
C ASN A 196 -0.01 -8.36 12.22
N SER A 197 -0.16 -9.62 11.84
CA SER A 197 0.95 -10.54 11.56
C SER A 197 1.46 -10.46 10.11
N GLU A 198 0.97 -9.50 9.31
CA GLU A 198 1.52 -9.26 7.99
C GLU A 198 2.88 -8.56 8.09
N PHE A 199 3.59 -8.59 6.99
CA PHE A 199 4.79 -7.80 6.77
C PHE A 199 4.79 -7.27 5.35
N VAL A 200 5.62 -6.26 5.15
CA VAL A 200 5.85 -5.62 3.87
C VAL A 200 7.09 -6.22 3.24
N LEU A 201 7.04 -6.41 1.92
CA LEU A 201 8.16 -6.75 1.07
C LEU A 201 8.41 -5.57 0.13
N ILE A 202 9.64 -5.06 0.12
CA ILE A 202 10.08 -3.98 -0.77
C ILE A 202 11.24 -4.51 -1.60
N SER A 203 11.10 -4.44 -2.92
CA SER A 203 12.10 -4.92 -3.86
C SER A 203 12.49 -3.81 -4.81
N PHE A 204 13.73 -3.35 -4.70
CA PHE A 204 14.38 -2.53 -5.71
C PHE A 204 15.00 -3.47 -6.76
N MET A 205 14.74 -3.20 -8.04
CA MET A 205 15.14 -4.06 -9.14
C MET A 205 15.86 -3.25 -10.20
N SER A 206 16.93 -3.81 -10.76
CA SER A 206 17.78 -3.21 -11.78
C SER A 206 18.04 -4.18 -12.93
N GLY A 207 18.22 -3.64 -14.12
CA GLY A 207 18.71 -4.34 -15.30
C GLY A 207 20.22 -4.46 -15.39
N ILE A 208 20.98 -4.03 -14.38
CA ILE A 208 22.44 -4.21 -14.30
C ILE A 208 22.73 -5.63 -13.81
N GLU A 209 23.57 -6.38 -14.54
CA GLU A 209 23.81 -7.80 -14.28
C GLU A 209 24.42 -8.07 -12.89
N SER A 210 25.45 -7.32 -12.51
CA SER A 210 26.17 -7.55 -11.24
C SER A 210 25.62 -6.66 -10.13
N ARG A 211 25.59 -7.17 -8.90
CA ARG A 211 25.26 -6.34 -7.73
C ARG A 211 26.37 -5.38 -7.25
N ARG A 212 27.57 -5.41 -7.85
CA ARG A 212 28.76 -4.66 -7.36
C ARG A 212 28.59 -3.15 -7.32
N TRP A 213 27.67 -2.58 -8.09
CA TRP A 213 27.36 -1.14 -8.08
C TRP A 213 26.54 -0.74 -6.83
N ILE A 214 25.92 -1.70 -6.16
CA ILE A 214 25.08 -1.50 -4.96
C ILE A 214 25.99 -1.45 -3.73
N GLY A 215 26.69 -0.34 -3.56
CA GLY A 215 27.48 -0.06 -2.35
C GLY A 215 26.65 0.50 -1.20
N ASP A 216 27.29 0.75 -0.05
CA ASP A 216 26.61 1.19 1.19
C ASP A 216 25.77 2.46 1.02
N SER A 217 26.21 3.39 0.19
CA SER A 217 25.45 4.63 -0.11
C SER A 217 24.14 4.32 -0.81
N VAL A 218 24.16 3.46 -1.83
CA VAL A 218 22.97 3.01 -2.58
C VAL A 218 22.03 2.25 -1.65
N VAL A 219 22.57 1.36 -0.80
CA VAL A 219 21.79 0.64 0.20
C VAL A 219 21.10 1.61 1.18
N GLY A 220 21.83 2.60 1.70
CA GLY A 220 21.29 3.62 2.59
C GLY A 220 20.18 4.46 1.94
N GLN A 221 20.36 4.85 0.68
CA GLN A 221 19.36 5.59 -0.09
C GLN A 221 18.11 4.74 -0.37
N ALA A 222 18.28 3.48 -0.76
CA ALA A 222 17.18 2.54 -0.99
C ALA A 222 16.38 2.27 0.30
N LEU A 223 17.07 2.11 1.44
CA LEU A 223 16.43 1.99 2.76
C LEU A 223 15.60 3.22 3.09
N ALA A 224 16.18 4.42 2.96
CA ALA A 224 15.48 5.67 3.23
C ALA A 224 14.24 5.84 2.35
N MET A 225 14.36 5.54 1.05
CA MET A 225 13.23 5.59 0.11
C MET A 225 12.17 4.52 0.41
N GLY A 226 12.58 3.29 0.72
CA GLY A 226 11.65 2.20 1.07
C GLY A 226 10.84 2.53 2.34
N LEU A 227 11.51 3.08 3.36
CA LEU A 227 10.86 3.56 4.58
C LEU A 227 9.93 4.75 4.32
N ALA A 228 10.34 5.71 3.50
CA ALA A 228 9.51 6.85 3.12
C ALA A 228 8.25 6.40 2.36
N LEU A 229 8.39 5.49 1.39
CA LEU A 229 7.24 4.91 0.68
C LEU A 229 6.32 4.15 1.63
N HIS A 230 6.89 3.33 2.52
CA HIS A 230 6.12 2.62 3.53
C HIS A 230 5.32 3.59 4.41
N GLU A 231 5.96 4.63 4.95
CA GLU A 231 5.30 5.68 5.73
C GLU A 231 4.19 6.36 4.94
N PHE A 232 4.44 6.74 3.69
CA PHE A 232 3.43 7.31 2.80
C PHE A 232 2.20 6.40 2.68
N LEU A 233 2.42 5.13 2.33
CA LEU A 233 1.35 4.16 2.12
C LEU A 233 0.59 3.77 3.40
N THR A 234 1.21 3.85 4.58
CA THR A 234 0.56 3.48 5.84
C THR A 234 -0.04 4.64 6.61
N CYS A 235 0.48 5.86 6.45
CA CYS A 235 0.14 7.00 7.29
C CYS A 235 -0.56 8.13 6.54
N HIS A 236 -0.39 8.23 5.21
CA HIS A 236 -0.76 9.43 4.46
C HIS A 236 -1.81 9.19 3.38
N VAL A 237 -2.13 7.94 3.09
CA VAL A 237 -3.17 7.57 2.12
C VAL A 237 -4.07 6.49 2.68
N GLU A 238 -5.34 6.52 2.27
CA GLU A 238 -6.26 5.42 2.40
C GLU A 238 -6.12 4.50 1.18
N ILE A 239 -6.00 3.21 1.45
CA ILE A 239 -5.82 2.18 0.43
C ILE A 239 -6.98 1.19 0.56
N PRO A 240 -7.94 1.16 -0.38
CA PRO A 240 -9.06 0.22 -0.33
C PRO A 240 -8.62 -1.25 -0.25
N ALA A 241 -7.45 -1.58 -0.79
CA ALA A 241 -6.85 -2.91 -0.66
C ALA A 241 -6.59 -3.35 0.77
N PHE A 242 -6.37 -2.39 1.68
CA PHE A 242 -6.13 -2.63 3.10
C PHE A 242 -7.43 -2.65 3.91
N ALA A 243 -8.57 -2.27 3.30
CA ALA A 243 -9.88 -2.32 3.95
C ALA A 243 -10.21 -3.76 4.40
N GLY A 244 -10.66 -3.88 5.65
CA GLY A 244 -11.05 -5.14 6.30
C GLY A 244 -9.93 -5.91 7.00
N ARG A 245 -8.65 -5.63 6.70
CA ARG A 245 -7.50 -6.41 7.24
C ARG A 245 -7.37 -6.41 8.74
N HIS A 246 -7.60 -5.27 9.36
CA HIS A 246 -7.51 -5.11 10.80
C HIS A 246 -8.59 -5.88 11.57
N ARG A 247 -9.59 -6.47 10.88
CA ARG A 247 -10.61 -7.33 11.48
C ARG A 247 -10.30 -8.81 11.31
N GLU A 248 -9.35 -9.18 10.44
CA GLU A 248 -8.97 -10.56 10.18
C GLU A 248 -8.25 -11.15 11.41
N GLY A 249 -8.69 -12.32 11.87
CA GLY A 249 -8.11 -12.98 13.05
C GLY A 249 -8.63 -12.49 14.41
N LEU A 250 -9.54 -11.51 14.45
CA LEU A 250 -10.22 -11.12 15.68
C LEU A 250 -11.41 -12.04 15.98
N SER A 251 -11.54 -12.45 17.25
CA SER A 251 -12.75 -13.12 17.75
C SER A 251 -13.93 -12.16 17.76
N ASP A 252 -15.16 -12.70 17.80
CA ASP A 252 -16.37 -11.87 17.84
C ASP A 252 -16.38 -10.95 19.06
N VAL A 253 -15.97 -11.47 20.23
CA VAL A 253 -15.80 -10.67 21.45
C VAL A 253 -14.81 -9.52 21.26
N GLN A 254 -13.68 -9.76 20.59
CA GLN A 254 -12.70 -8.71 20.31
C GLN A 254 -13.23 -7.64 19.34
N ARG A 255 -14.05 -8.03 18.36
CA ARG A 255 -14.70 -7.10 17.44
C ARG A 255 -15.72 -6.22 18.15
N ASP A 256 -16.51 -6.80 19.05
CA ASP A 256 -17.50 -6.08 19.83
C ASP A 256 -16.85 -5.10 20.82
N ILE A 257 -15.74 -5.51 21.46
CA ILE A 257 -14.92 -4.61 22.30
C ILE A 257 -14.38 -3.44 21.49
N LEU A 258 -13.83 -3.68 20.28
CA LEU A 258 -13.37 -2.60 19.40
C LEU A 258 -14.51 -1.66 18.98
N ALA A 259 -15.70 -2.19 18.70
CA ALA A 259 -16.85 -1.39 18.35
C ALA A 259 -17.28 -0.48 19.51
N CYS A 260 -17.25 -0.98 20.74
CA CYS A 260 -17.50 -0.16 21.93
C CYS A 260 -16.39 0.87 22.17
N LEU A 261 -15.13 0.50 21.92
CA LEU A 261 -13.98 1.38 22.06
C LEU A 261 -14.01 2.54 21.05
N ALA A 262 -14.42 2.26 19.80
CA ALA A 262 -14.60 3.26 18.74
C ALA A 262 -15.73 4.27 19.06
N GLN A 263 -16.68 3.88 19.91
CA GLN A 263 -17.74 4.76 20.44
C GLN A 263 -17.26 5.58 21.65
N GLY A 264 -16.03 5.37 22.13
CA GLY A 264 -15.46 6.09 23.26
C GLY A 264 -15.72 5.47 24.64
N LEU A 265 -16.43 4.33 24.72
CA LEU A 265 -16.79 3.71 26.01
C LEU A 265 -15.55 3.29 26.80
N SER A 266 -15.53 3.62 28.10
CA SER A 266 -14.51 3.18 29.05
C SER A 266 -14.56 1.67 29.29
N ASP A 267 -13.46 1.10 29.78
CA ASP A 267 -13.36 -0.35 30.01
C ASP A 267 -14.42 -0.86 31.01
N LYS A 268 -14.85 0.00 31.97
CA LYS A 268 -15.96 -0.29 32.89
C LYS A 268 -17.31 -0.32 32.18
N GLU A 269 -17.53 0.58 31.23
CA GLU A 269 -18.77 0.63 30.44
C GLU A 269 -18.82 -0.54 29.44
N ILE A 270 -17.68 -0.89 28.82
CA ILE A 270 -17.55 -2.08 27.97
C ILE A 270 -17.87 -3.35 28.77
N ALA A 271 -17.28 -3.49 29.97
CA ALA A 271 -17.53 -4.62 30.86
C ALA A 271 -19.03 -4.78 31.18
N ARG A 272 -19.69 -3.68 31.57
CA ARG A 272 -21.14 -3.68 31.81
C ARG A 272 -21.96 -4.01 30.56
N ARG A 273 -21.59 -3.43 29.41
CA ARG A 273 -22.34 -3.60 28.16
C ARG A 273 -22.23 -5.01 27.59
N MET A 274 -21.08 -5.67 27.80
CA MET A 274 -20.81 -7.02 27.29
C MET A 274 -21.06 -8.12 28.32
N ASP A 275 -21.54 -7.78 29.52
CA ASP A 275 -21.73 -8.71 30.65
C ASP A 275 -20.44 -9.50 30.97
N MET A 276 -19.31 -8.79 31.02
CA MET A 276 -17.98 -9.33 31.28
C MET A 276 -17.35 -8.66 32.50
N SER A 277 -16.42 -9.35 33.17
CA SER A 277 -15.60 -8.71 34.20
C SER A 277 -14.62 -7.70 33.60
N ILE A 278 -14.30 -6.64 34.35
CA ILE A 278 -13.30 -5.64 33.94
C ILE A 278 -11.95 -6.30 33.64
N PHE A 279 -11.58 -7.35 34.40
CA PHE A 279 -10.37 -8.13 34.16
C PHE A 279 -10.38 -8.85 32.81
N ASN A 280 -11.54 -9.38 32.39
CA ASN A 280 -11.67 -10.03 31.08
C ASN A 280 -11.59 -9.01 29.94
N VAL A 281 -12.18 -7.81 30.12
CA VAL A 281 -12.02 -6.70 29.16
C VAL A 281 -10.55 -6.27 29.04
N ASP A 282 -9.82 -6.09 30.15
CA ASP A 282 -8.39 -5.75 30.12
C ASP A 282 -7.56 -6.84 29.41
N TYR A 283 -7.87 -8.12 29.64
CA TYR A 283 -7.24 -9.22 28.92
C TYR A 283 -7.42 -9.10 27.40
N HIS A 284 -8.65 -8.88 26.92
CA HIS A 284 -8.90 -8.69 25.50
C HIS A 284 -8.28 -7.41 24.97
N MET A 285 -8.25 -6.32 25.74
CA MET A 285 -7.59 -5.06 25.38
C MET A 285 -6.08 -5.21 25.24
N ARG A 286 -5.43 -6.04 26.07
CA ARG A 286 -4.00 -6.39 25.90
C ARG A 286 -3.77 -7.18 24.62
N ARG A 287 -4.59 -8.19 24.35
CA ARG A 287 -4.52 -8.96 23.09
C ARG A 287 -4.79 -8.08 21.86
N LEU A 288 -5.78 -7.18 21.94
CA LEU A 288 -6.08 -6.22 20.89
C LEU A 288 -4.91 -5.25 20.67
N ARG A 289 -4.34 -4.67 21.74
CA ARG A 289 -3.14 -3.82 21.61
C ARG A 289 -1.97 -4.56 20.95
N SER A 290 -1.74 -5.81 21.34
CA SER A 290 -0.73 -6.66 20.71
C SER A 290 -1.04 -6.96 19.25
N HIS A 291 -2.30 -7.32 18.94
CA HIS A 291 -2.75 -7.57 17.57
C HIS A 291 -2.57 -6.34 16.69
N PHE A 292 -2.92 -5.16 17.21
CA PHE A 292 -2.83 -3.86 16.55
C PHE A 292 -1.46 -3.17 16.66
N GLY A 293 -0.47 -3.78 17.33
CA GLY A 293 0.88 -3.20 17.46
C GLY A 293 0.90 -1.83 18.14
N VAL A 294 -0.14 -1.49 18.90
CA VAL A 294 -0.31 -0.19 19.56
C VAL A 294 0.03 -0.30 21.04
N ARG A 295 0.56 0.78 21.61
CA ARG A 295 1.10 0.77 22.98
C ARG A 295 0.03 1.10 24.03
N ASN A 296 -0.95 1.92 23.67
CA ASN A 296 -1.94 2.43 24.62
C ASN A 296 -3.38 2.39 24.08
N ARG A 297 -4.34 2.55 24.99
CA ARG A 297 -5.78 2.53 24.69
C ARG A 297 -6.19 3.61 23.70
N VAL A 298 -5.59 4.80 23.78
CA VAL A 298 -5.94 5.92 22.89
C VAL A 298 -5.56 5.61 21.44
N GLN A 299 -4.37 5.03 21.23
CA GLN A 299 -3.94 4.53 19.92
C GLN A 299 -4.85 3.41 19.42
N LEU A 300 -5.24 2.48 20.29
CA LEU A 300 -6.17 1.41 19.94
C LEU A 300 -7.56 1.96 19.58
N ALA A 301 -8.07 2.96 20.31
CA ALA A 301 -9.33 3.62 20.02
C ALA A 301 -9.29 4.36 18.69
N SER A 302 -8.18 5.07 18.41
CA SER A 302 -7.96 5.73 17.13
C SER A 302 -7.96 4.73 15.96
N ALA A 303 -7.29 3.58 16.14
CA ALA A 303 -7.33 2.48 15.17
C ALA A 303 -8.75 1.95 15.00
N ALA A 304 -9.47 1.69 16.10
CA ALA A 304 -10.85 1.19 16.07
C ALA A 304 -11.81 2.11 15.31
N THR A 305 -11.69 3.44 15.49
CA THR A 305 -12.50 4.42 14.76
C THR A 305 -12.26 4.39 13.26
N LEU A 306 -11.00 4.18 12.82
CA LEU A 306 -10.66 4.05 11.40
C LEU A 306 -11.23 2.78 10.76
N LEU A 307 -11.58 1.75 11.55
CA LEU A 307 -12.18 0.51 11.05
C LEU A 307 -13.69 0.56 10.91
N ARG A 308 -14.30 1.69 11.26
CA ARG A 308 -15.74 1.86 11.12
C ARG A 308 -16.05 2.35 9.70
N PRO A 309 -16.85 1.61 8.90
CA PRO A 309 -17.31 2.15 7.63
C PRO A 309 -18.15 3.43 7.88
N PRO A 310 -17.95 4.49 7.09
CA PRO A 310 -18.72 5.72 7.22
C PRO A 310 -20.21 5.40 7.00
N GLY A 311 -21.05 5.71 7.99
CA GLY A 311 -22.50 5.53 7.91
C GLY A 311 -23.08 4.25 8.52
N ALA A 312 -22.28 3.37 9.16
CA ALA A 312 -22.88 2.25 9.91
C ALA A 312 -23.70 2.77 11.11
N PRO A 313 -24.99 2.38 11.23
CA PRO A 313 -25.87 2.83 12.30
C PRO A 313 -25.38 2.37 13.68
N LEU A 314 -25.70 3.17 14.68
CA LEU A 314 -25.44 2.92 16.10
C LEU A 314 -26.39 1.82 16.59
N SER A 315 -26.15 0.55 16.25
CA SER A 315 -26.89 -0.54 16.87
C SER A 315 -26.07 -1.83 16.93
N VAL A 316 -25.52 -2.07 18.12
CA VAL A 316 -25.42 -3.44 18.66
C VAL A 316 -26.16 -3.39 19.99
N ASP A 317 -27.49 -3.29 19.89
CA ASP A 317 -28.39 -3.55 21.01
C ASP A 317 -29.00 -4.92 20.75
N ARG A 318 -28.43 -5.98 21.35
CA ARG A 318 -29.15 -7.24 21.46
C ARG A 318 -30.07 -7.07 22.66
N GLY A 319 -31.32 -6.73 22.38
CA GLY A 319 -32.36 -6.54 23.37
C GLY A 319 -32.46 -7.75 24.31
N LYS A 320 -32.33 -7.49 25.61
CA LYS A 320 -32.97 -8.27 26.67
C LYS A 320 -34.42 -7.81 26.73
N ASP A 321 -35.27 -8.27 25.81
CA ASP A 321 -36.72 -8.08 25.92
C ASP A 321 -37.43 -9.26 25.23
N ALA A 322 -37.59 -10.36 25.96
CA ALA A 322 -38.71 -11.31 25.85
C ALA A 322 -38.47 -12.51 26.78
N ALA A 323 -39.03 -12.45 27.99
CA ALA A 323 -39.79 -13.54 28.62
C ALA A 323 -39.90 -13.29 30.13
N GLY A 324 -40.98 -12.64 30.53
CA GLY A 324 -41.34 -12.59 31.95
C GLY A 324 -42.49 -11.66 32.27
N VAL A 325 -43.68 -11.81 31.66
CA VAL A 325 -44.98 -11.60 32.32
C VAL A 325 -46.06 -12.35 31.48
N ILE A 326 -46.50 -13.52 31.93
CA ILE A 326 -47.90 -13.95 31.77
C ILE A 326 -48.33 -14.46 33.14
N ALA A 327 -49.15 -13.66 33.83
CA ALA A 327 -50.00 -14.08 34.92
C ALA A 327 -51.35 -13.38 34.72
N ALA A 328 -52.31 -14.13 34.16
CA ALA A 328 -53.75 -14.03 34.37
C ALA A 328 -54.38 -15.28 33.74
#